data_AF-A0A848IWQ1-F1
#
_entry.id   AF-A0A848IWQ1-F1
#
_cell.length_a   1.000
_cell.length_b   1.000
_cell.length_c   1.000
_cell.angle_alpha   90.00
_cell.angle_beta   90.00
_cell.angle_gamma   90.00
#
_symmetry.space_group_name_H-M   'P 1'
#
loop_
_entity.id
_entity.type
_entity.pdbx_description
1 polymer ?
#
loop_
_entity_poly.entity_id
_entity_poly.type
_entity_poly.pdbx_seq_one_letter_code
_entity_poly.pdbx_strand_id
1 'polypeptide(L)' 'ARVNNRAENSHQPTRERERRLRGFRDPKRTQAFLSSFGPIRQHFALKRHLLRASLYRKQITQRFDSWHRLTELTQNPSTV' A
#
# COMPACT_ATOMS: atom_id res chain seq x y z
N ALA A 1 28.30 4.52 19.30
CA ALA A 1 27.27 5.49 18.85
C ALA A 1 26.47 4.86 17.69
N ARG A 2 25.17 4.63 17.82
CA ARG A 2 24.34 4.17 16.69
C ARG A 2 24.19 5.32 15.71
N VAL A 3 24.91 5.27 14.60
CA VAL A 3 24.78 6.25 13.52
C VAL A 3 23.39 6.07 12.93
N ASN A 4 22.51 7.04 13.17
CA ASN A 4 21.15 7.03 12.65
C ASN A 4 21.22 7.35 11.15
N ASN A 5 21.49 6.35 10.32
CA ASN A 5 21.70 6.53 8.89
C ASN A 5 20.36 6.89 8.22
N ARG A 6 20.17 8.19 8.01
CA ARG A 6 18.94 8.77 7.44
C ARG A 6 18.69 8.32 5.99
N ALA A 7 19.75 8.05 5.24
CA ALA A 7 19.65 7.49 3.90
C ALA A 7 19.17 6.04 3.94
N GLU A 8 19.68 5.23 4.87
CA GLU A 8 19.24 3.85 5.05
C GLU A 8 17.77 3.78 5.52
N ASN A 9 17.37 4.66 6.45
CA ASN A 9 16.01 4.71 7.00
C ASN A 9 14.96 5.21 5.98
N SER A 10 15.34 6.07 5.02
CA SER A 10 14.40 6.54 3.98
C SER A 10 14.00 5.42 3.01
N HIS A 11 14.89 4.46 2.76
CA HIS A 11 14.65 3.32 1.88
C HIS A 11 13.99 2.12 2.58
N GLN A 12 13.91 2.13 3.91
CA GLN A 12 13.38 1.03 4.70
C GLN A 12 11.96 0.58 4.28
N PRO A 13 10.99 1.47 4.01
CA PRO A 13 9.65 1.07 3.58
C PRO A 13 9.64 0.39 2.20
N THR A 14 10.56 0.79 1.32
CA THR A 14 10.71 0.20 -0.01
C THR A 14 11.34 -1.18 0.08
N ARG A 15 12.43 -1.33 0.87
CA ARG A 15 13.07 -2.63 1.12
C ARG A 15 12.16 -3.62 1.82
N GLU A 16 11.35 -3.17 2.77
CA GLU A 16 10.41 -4.05 3.47
C GLU A 16 9.34 -4.60 2.52
N ARG A 17 8.85 -3.78 1.58
CA ARG A 17 7.93 -4.24 0.54
C ARG A 17 8.59 -5.21 -0.43
N GLU A 18 9.79 -4.90 -0.91
CA GLU A 18 10.56 -5.79 -1.77
C GLU A 18 10.78 -7.15 -1.10
N ARG A 19 11.13 -7.18 0.20
CA ARG A 19 11.28 -8.41 0.98
C ARG A 19 9.96 -9.18 1.10
N ARG A 20 8.84 -8.52 1.43
CA ARG A 20 7.51 -9.15 1.52
C ARG A 20 7.07 -9.76 0.18
N LEU A 21 7.50 -9.16 -0.92
CA LEU A 21 7.21 -9.62 -2.28
C LEU A 21 8.24 -10.63 -2.82
N ARG A 22 9.15 -11.16 -1.97
CA ARG A 22 10.24 -12.10 -2.32
C ARG A 22 11.11 -11.60 -3.49
N GLY A 23 11.40 -10.30 -3.48
CA GLY A 23 12.10 -9.61 -4.54
C GLY A 23 11.16 -9.31 -5.71
N PHE A 24 11.31 -8.10 -6.24
CA PHE A 24 10.77 -7.66 -7.53
C PHE A 24 11.43 -8.42 -8.70
N ARG A 25 11.39 -9.75 -8.64
CA ARG A 25 12.19 -10.67 -9.48
C ARG A 25 11.77 -10.63 -10.94
N ASP A 26 10.54 -10.20 -11.20
CA ASP A 26 10.01 -9.97 -12.54
C ASP A 26 9.80 -8.45 -12.74
N PRO A 27 10.55 -7.82 -13.67
CA PRO A 27 10.41 -6.40 -13.98
C PRO A 27 8.99 -6.01 -14.40
N LYS A 28 8.27 -6.88 -15.12
CA LYS A 28 6.92 -6.59 -15.63
C LYS A 28 5.91 -6.51 -14.48
N ARG A 29 5.96 -7.47 -13.54
CA ARG A 29 5.12 -7.47 -12.33
C ARG A 29 5.44 -6.29 -11.42
N THR A 30 6.72 -5.94 -11.34
CA THR A 30 7.20 -4.79 -10.58
C THR A 30 6.69 -3.49 -11.15
N GLN A 31 6.78 -3.30 -12.47
CA GLN A 31 6.29 -2.11 -13.14
C GLN A 31 4.78 -1.93 -12.96
N ALA A 32 3.99 -3.01 -13.10
CA ALA A 32 2.55 -2.98 -12.88
C ALA A 32 2.17 -2.66 -11.42
N PHE A 33 2.96 -3.14 -10.47
CA PHE A 33 2.80 -2.75 -9.07
C PHE A 33 3.15 -1.28 -8.87
N LEU A 34 4.32 -0.82 -9.33
CA LEU A 34 4.77 0.55 -9.14
C LEU A 34 3.82 1.58 -9.80
N SER A 35 3.26 1.26 -10.97
CA SER A 35 2.31 2.16 -11.66
C SER A 35 1.01 2.34 -10.89
N SER A 36 0.50 1.29 -10.25
CA SER A 36 -0.78 1.32 -9.52
C SER A 36 -0.61 1.70 -8.04
N PHE A 37 0.57 1.53 -7.47
CA PHE A 37 0.78 1.64 -6.03
C PHE A 37 0.62 3.07 -5.47
N GLY A 38 0.91 4.10 -6.26
CA GLY A 38 0.78 5.51 -5.85
C GLY A 38 -0.64 5.85 -5.37
N PRO A 39 -1.67 5.73 -6.24
CA PRO A 39 -3.07 5.94 -5.88
C PRO A 39 -3.56 5.06 -4.73
N ILE A 40 -3.17 3.78 -4.70
CA ILE A 40 -3.53 2.84 -3.63
C ILE A 40 -3.00 3.35 -2.30
N ARG A 41 -1.72 3.74 -2.24
CA ARG A 41 -1.11 4.28 -1.02
C ARG A 41 -1.80 5.56 -0.58
N GLN A 42 -2.15 6.45 -1.50
CA GLN A 42 -2.83 7.69 -1.18
C GLN A 42 -4.22 7.44 -0.56
N HIS A 43 -4.98 6.48 -1.08
CA HIS A 43 -6.30 6.11 -0.55
C HIS A 43 -6.25 5.68 0.92
N PHE A 44 -5.20 4.97 1.32
CA PHE A 44 -4.99 4.51 2.70
C PHE A 44 -4.17 5.47 3.58
N ALA A 45 -3.65 6.57 3.03
CA ALA A 45 -2.80 7.53 3.75
C ALA A 45 -3.61 8.47 4.67
N LEU A 46 -4.37 7.90 5.60
CA LEU A 46 -5.06 8.65 6.64
C LEU A 46 -4.07 9.21 7.66
N LYS A 47 -4.24 10.47 8.05
CA LYS A 47 -3.42 11.13 9.06
C LYS A 47 -3.75 10.60 10.46
N ARG A 48 -3.29 9.37 10.77
CA ARG A 48 -3.58 8.66 12.03
C ARG A 48 -3.31 9.51 13.28
N HIS A 49 -2.29 10.35 13.25
CA HIS A 49 -1.91 11.22 14.36
C HIS A 49 -2.91 12.37 14.61
N LEU A 50 -3.81 12.68 13.68
CA LEU A 50 -4.84 13.70 13.83
C LEU A 50 -6.20 13.12 14.25
N LEU A 51 -6.32 11.79 14.34
CA LEU A 51 -7.60 11.11 14.53
C LEU A 51 -7.62 10.35 15.85
N ARG A 52 -8.75 10.42 16.56
CA ARG A 52 -9.03 9.49 17.65
C ARG A 52 -9.08 8.06 17.10
N ALA A 53 -8.62 7.09 17.89
CA ALA A 53 -8.51 5.71 17.46
C ALA A 53 -9.83 5.12 16.93
N SER A 54 -10.97 5.47 17.55
CA SER A 54 -12.30 5.03 17.10
C SER A 54 -12.66 5.56 15.71
N LEU A 55 -12.41 6.84 15.44
CA LEU A 55 -12.65 7.48 14.15
C LEU A 55 -11.73 6.93 13.07
N TYR A 56 -10.44 6.74 13.39
CA TYR A 56 -9.48 6.13 12.49
C TYR A 56 -9.91 4.72 12.05
N ARG A 57 -10.36 3.88 13.00
CA ARG A 57 -10.86 2.53 12.68
C ARG A 57 -12.07 2.58 11.76
N LYS A 58 -13.07 3.43 12.05
CA LYS A 58 -14.25 3.62 11.19
C LYS A 58 -13.86 4.02 9.76
N GLN A 59 -12.95 4.99 9.62
CA GLN A 59 -12.48 5.44 8.32
C GLN A 59 -11.71 4.34 7.57
N ILE A 60 -10.84 3.60 8.26
CA ILE A 60 -10.13 2.48 7.65
C ILE A 60 -11.08 1.40 7.16
N THR A 61 -12.10 1.03 7.94
CA THR A 61 -13.12 0.06 7.53
C THR A 61 -13.82 0.53 6.25
N GLN A 62 -14.29 1.77 6.21
CA GLN A 62 -14.93 2.33 5.00
C GLN A 62 -14.00 2.32 3.78
N ARG A 63 -12.72 2.62 3.96
CA ARG A 63 -11.72 2.61 2.87
C ARG A 63 -11.48 1.19 2.35
N PHE A 64 -11.47 0.19 3.24
CA PHE A 64 -11.41 -1.22 2.87
C PHE A 64 -12.68 -1.64 2.13
N ASP A 65 -13.87 -1.24 2.56
CA ASP A 65 -15.11 -1.56 1.85
C ASP A 65 -15.12 -0.98 0.43
N SER A 66 -14.69 0.28 0.26
CA SER A 66 -14.52 0.90 -1.07
C SER A 66 -13.49 0.17 -1.91
N TRP A 67 -12.37 -0.23 -1.31
CA TRP A 67 -11.32 -0.99 -2.00
C TRP A 67 -11.83 -2.35 -2.47
N HIS A 68 -12.53 -3.07 -1.58
CA HIS A 68 -13.11 -4.38 -1.88
C HIS A 68 -14.07 -4.30 -3.06
N ARG A 69 -15.00 -3.34 -3.04
CA ARG A 69 -15.92 -3.11 -4.17
C ARG A 69 -15.19 -2.86 -5.49
N LEU A 70 -14.16 -2.01 -5.48
CA LEU A 70 -13.36 -1.73 -6.68
C LEU A 70 -12.64 -3.01 -7.16
N THR A 71 -12.07 -3.79 -6.25
CA THR A 71 -11.32 -4.99 -6.61
C THR A 71 -12.21 -6.18 -7.00
N GLU A 72 -13.38 -6.33 -6.39
CA GLU A 72 -14.40 -7.33 -6.76
C GLU A 72 -14.98 -7.04 -8.15
N LEU A 73 -15.23 -5.75 -8.46
CA LEU A 73 -15.61 -5.33 -9.80
C LEU A 73 -14.53 -5.68 -10.84
N THR A 74 -13.25 -5.66 -10.46
CA THR A 74 -12.15 -6.07 -11.36
C THR A 74 -11.86 -7.59 -11.38
N GLN A 75 -12.28 -8.35 -10.36
CA GLN A 75 -12.16 -9.82 -10.31
C GLN A 75 -13.25 -10.56 -11.08
N ASN A 76 -14.26 -9.84 -11.58
CA ASN A 76 -15.15 -10.31 -12.63
C ASN A 76 -14.67 -9.77 -13.98
N PRO A 77 -13.57 -10.29 -14.58
CA PRO A 77 -13.54 -10.30 -16.04
C PRO A 77 -14.68 -11.25 -16.41
N SER A 78 -15.78 -10.68 -16.90
CA SER A 78 -16.79 -11.45 -17.60
C SER A 78 -16.10 -12.47 -18.48
N THR A 79 -16.43 -13.74 -18.24
CA THR A 79 -16.63 -14.78 -19.24
C THR A 79 -16.60 -14.23 -20.66
N VAL A 80 -15.44 -14.33 -21.33
CA VAL A 80 -15.31 -14.44 -22.79
C VAL A 80 -14.12 -15.35 -23.07
#